data_AF-A0A0F4LN18-F1
#
_entry.id   AF-A0A0F4LN18-F1
#
_cell.length_a   1.000
_cell.length_b   1.000
_cell.length_c   1.000
_cell.angle_alpha   90.00
_cell.angle_beta   90.00
_cell.angle_gamma   90.00
#
_symmetry.space_group_name_H-M   'P 1'
#
loop_
_entity.id
_entity.type
_entity.pdbx_description
1 polymer ?
#
loop_
_entity_poly.entity_id
_entity_poly.type
_entity_poly.pdbx_seq_one_letter_code
_entity_poly.pdbx_strand_id
1 'polypeptide(L)'
;MGERTQLFINIEDAKGAQILGTVIHYQWGSGGTMFESAASIARGLLEYDDKKFDQGKRYKNLFEALKKGCNLNDPRNTWLLRQNIFRNIGEDGCLQIDTSHIERAILENELFSINDGSSENSPAEDLKLAYAAKYSDFFRQCDNTFGLMIMDVKLPQSNGNDKPQISFGFGLSESDSVTGFHTKWHPVDYDDYLSDNEEFFDDYSIYTFEEFLQSNDIKLLSADDLSGKLKN
;
A
#
# COMPACT_ATOMS: atom_id res chain seq x y z
N MET A 1 15.36 8.05 -17.05
CA MET A 1 14.20 7.44 -16.39
C MET A 1 14.35 7.80 -14.93
N GLY A 2 13.44 8.63 -14.41
CA GLY A 2 13.55 9.18 -13.06
C GLY A 2 13.25 8.11 -12.03
N GLU A 3 13.96 8.16 -10.94
CA GLU A 3 13.90 7.15 -9.91
C GLU A 3 12.66 7.38 -9.02
N ARG A 4 12.35 6.47 -8.08
CA ARG A 4 11.02 6.44 -7.45
C ARG A 4 11.11 6.14 -5.95
N THR A 5 10.17 6.72 -5.20
CA THR A 5 9.86 6.32 -3.82
C THR A 5 8.52 5.57 -3.79
N GLN A 6 8.34 4.74 -2.78
CA GLN A 6 7.15 3.91 -2.63
C GLN A 6 6.53 4.06 -1.24
N LEU A 7 5.19 4.09 -1.24
CA LEU A 7 4.38 3.85 -0.06
C LEU A 7 3.77 2.45 -0.17
N PHE A 8 4.21 1.54 0.69
CA PHE A 8 3.57 0.25 0.90
C PHE A 8 2.50 0.37 1.98
N ILE A 9 1.28 -0.10 1.68
CA ILE A 9 0.17 -0.12 2.62
C ILE A 9 -0.21 -1.56 2.91
N ASN A 10 -0.06 -1.95 4.17
CA ASN A 10 -0.46 -3.25 4.70
C ASN A 10 -1.67 -3.07 5.61
N ILE A 11 -2.78 -3.74 5.29
CA ILE A 11 -3.98 -3.76 6.10
C ILE A 11 -4.24 -5.17 6.60
N GLU A 12 -4.32 -5.32 7.91
CA GLU A 12 -4.60 -6.57 8.61
C GLU A 12 -5.96 -6.52 9.31
N ASP A 13 -6.57 -7.70 9.45
CA ASP A 13 -7.72 -7.88 10.32
C ASP A 13 -7.32 -7.82 11.81
N ALA A 14 -8.31 -7.85 12.70
CA ALA A 14 -8.07 -7.83 14.15
C ALA A 14 -7.22 -9.02 14.65
N LYS A 15 -7.11 -10.11 13.88
CA LYS A 15 -6.33 -11.31 14.19
C LYS A 15 -4.91 -11.27 13.60
N GLY A 16 -4.55 -10.21 12.86
CA GLY A 16 -3.26 -10.06 12.20
C GLY A 16 -3.16 -10.77 10.84
N ALA A 17 -4.28 -11.22 10.26
CA ALA A 17 -4.26 -11.75 8.91
C ALA A 17 -4.34 -10.59 7.91
N GLN A 18 -3.41 -10.54 6.95
CA GLN A 18 -3.44 -9.53 5.89
C GLN A 18 -4.74 -9.63 5.07
N ILE A 19 -5.43 -8.50 4.96
CA ILE A 19 -6.59 -8.27 4.10
C ILE A 19 -6.15 -7.66 2.77
N LEU A 20 -5.29 -6.64 2.82
CA LEU A 20 -4.81 -5.89 1.65
C LEU A 20 -3.32 -5.60 1.79
N GLY A 21 -2.56 -5.85 0.73
CA GLY A 21 -1.23 -5.28 0.54
C GLY A 21 -1.19 -4.58 -0.82
N THR A 22 -0.92 -3.28 -0.83
CA THR A 22 -0.83 -2.49 -2.08
C THR A 22 0.32 -1.51 -2.03
N VAL A 23 0.87 -1.18 -3.21
CA VAL A 23 1.98 -0.24 -3.37
C VAL A 23 1.51 0.97 -4.18
N ILE A 24 1.89 2.15 -3.70
CA ILE A 24 1.77 3.42 -4.42
C ILE A 24 3.19 3.87 -4.75
N HIS A 25 3.40 4.32 -5.99
CA HIS A 25 4.65 4.95 -6.37
C HIS A 25 4.50 6.46 -6.47
N TYR A 26 5.62 7.15 -6.30
CA TYR A 26 5.77 8.59 -6.53
C TYR A 26 7.00 8.86 -7.40
N GLN A 27 6.95 9.94 -8.17
CA GLN A 27 8.11 10.41 -8.93
C GLN A 27 9.14 11.10 -8.01
N TRP A 28 10.36 11.33 -8.54
CA TRP A 28 11.47 12.00 -7.85
C TRP A 28 11.07 13.30 -7.15
N GLY A 29 11.61 13.54 -5.94
CA GLY A 29 11.41 14.80 -5.22
C GLY A 29 10.07 14.94 -4.50
N SER A 30 9.17 13.98 -4.65
CA SER A 30 7.82 14.01 -4.08
C SER A 30 7.77 13.48 -2.64
N GLY A 31 8.83 13.65 -1.84
CA GLY A 31 8.87 13.20 -0.44
C GLY A 31 7.75 13.85 0.37
N GLY A 32 7.64 15.18 0.31
CA GLY A 32 6.52 15.91 0.90
C GLY A 32 5.15 15.46 0.39
N THR A 33 5.01 15.24 -0.92
CA THR A 33 3.75 14.75 -1.53
C THR A 33 3.37 13.34 -1.07
N MET A 34 4.37 12.48 -0.82
CA MET A 34 4.16 11.15 -0.24
C MET A 34 3.65 11.27 1.20
N PHE A 35 4.19 12.19 2.02
CA PHE A 35 3.67 12.46 3.37
C PHE A 35 2.23 12.98 3.35
N GLU A 36 1.92 13.91 2.45
CA GLU A 36 0.56 14.43 2.28
C GLU A 36 -0.42 13.33 1.87
N SER A 37 -0.03 12.49 0.91
CA SER A 37 -0.82 11.35 0.47
C SER A 37 -1.02 10.34 1.60
N ALA A 38 0.05 10.00 2.34
CA ALA A 38 -0.01 9.08 3.46
C ALA A 38 -0.98 9.59 4.54
N ALA A 39 -0.95 10.89 4.85
CA ALA A 39 -1.87 11.52 5.79
C ALA A 39 -3.32 11.53 5.28
N SER A 40 -3.52 11.83 3.99
CA SER A 40 -4.84 11.82 3.33
C SER A 40 -5.46 10.42 3.34
N ILE A 41 -4.67 9.40 2.96
CA ILE A 41 -5.08 8.00 2.98
C ILE A 41 -5.40 7.54 4.40
N ALA A 42 -4.56 7.86 5.38
CA ALA A 42 -4.80 7.52 6.78
C ALA A 42 -6.11 8.14 7.30
N ARG A 43 -6.42 9.41 6.97
CA ARG A 43 -7.73 10.01 7.29
C ARG A 43 -8.88 9.24 6.64
N GLY A 44 -8.77 8.92 5.35
CA GLY A 44 -9.77 8.15 4.62
C GLY A 44 -10.04 6.77 5.24
N LEU A 45 -9.01 6.13 5.82
CA LEU A 45 -9.11 4.86 6.52
C LEU A 45 -9.68 5.00 7.93
N LEU A 46 -9.33 6.05 8.67
CA LEU A 46 -9.92 6.34 10.00
C LEU A 46 -11.42 6.61 9.93
N GLU A 47 -11.91 7.09 8.78
CA GLU A 47 -13.33 7.36 8.51
C GLU A 47 -14.04 6.24 7.71
N TYR A 48 -13.31 5.17 7.38
CA TYR A 48 -13.83 4.09 6.53
C TYR A 48 -14.97 3.33 7.21
N ASP A 49 -16.10 3.23 6.50
CA ASP A 49 -17.29 2.47 6.92
C ASP A 49 -17.78 1.62 5.74
N ASP A 50 -17.56 0.31 5.85
CA ASP A 50 -17.89 -0.67 4.81
C ASP A 50 -19.40 -0.89 4.64
N LYS A 51 -20.22 -0.47 5.62
CA LYS A 51 -21.69 -0.60 5.60
C LYS A 51 -22.34 0.41 4.67
N LYS A 52 -21.64 1.47 4.27
CA LYS A 52 -22.15 2.52 3.38
C LYS A 52 -22.19 2.12 1.89
N PHE A 53 -21.68 0.95 1.53
CA PHE A 53 -21.58 0.51 0.12
C PHE A 53 -22.42 -0.75 -0.16
N ASP A 54 -23.63 -0.59 -0.69
CA ASP A 54 -24.45 -1.71 -1.20
C ASP A 54 -24.29 -1.89 -2.72
N GLN A 55 -23.59 -2.94 -3.15
CA GLN A 55 -23.36 -3.22 -4.58
C GLN A 55 -23.42 -4.73 -4.95
N GLY A 56 -24.06 -5.56 -4.11
CA GLY A 56 -23.85 -7.01 -4.07
C GLY A 56 -24.03 -7.80 -5.38
N LYS A 57 -24.84 -7.32 -6.35
CA LYS A 57 -25.04 -8.02 -7.63
C LYS A 57 -24.13 -7.57 -8.77
N ARG A 58 -23.74 -6.29 -8.82
CA ARG A 58 -23.00 -5.73 -9.96
C ARG A 58 -21.55 -6.22 -10.03
N TYR A 59 -20.93 -6.47 -8.88
CA TYR A 59 -19.50 -6.80 -8.78
C TYR A 59 -19.24 -8.25 -8.40
N LYS A 60 -20.27 -9.11 -8.48
CA LYS A 60 -20.14 -10.52 -8.09
C LYS A 60 -18.97 -11.20 -8.83
N ASN A 61 -18.89 -11.02 -10.15
CA ASN A 61 -17.85 -11.63 -10.96
C ASN A 61 -16.45 -11.09 -10.60
N LEU A 62 -16.35 -9.79 -10.30
CA LEU A 62 -15.10 -9.19 -9.81
C LEU A 62 -14.65 -9.79 -8.49
N PHE A 63 -15.57 -9.95 -7.53
CA PHE A 63 -15.23 -10.52 -6.23
C PHE A 63 -14.86 -12.00 -6.31
N GLU A 64 -15.51 -12.77 -7.19
CA GLU A 64 -15.11 -14.15 -7.47
C GLU A 64 -13.72 -14.23 -8.13
N ALA A 65 -13.43 -13.32 -9.05
CA ALA A 65 -12.12 -13.19 -9.69
C ALA A 65 -11.01 -12.86 -8.68
N LEU A 66 -11.21 -11.83 -7.86
CA LEU A 66 -10.27 -11.42 -6.81
C LEU A 66 -10.03 -12.54 -5.78
N LYS A 67 -11.09 -13.26 -5.39
CA LYS A 67 -10.96 -14.41 -4.49
C LYS A 67 -10.11 -15.53 -5.11
N LYS A 68 -10.31 -15.83 -6.39
CA LYS A 68 -9.55 -16.89 -7.09
C LYS A 68 -8.11 -16.47 -7.37
N GLY A 69 -7.89 -15.27 -7.89
CA GLY A 69 -6.57 -14.77 -8.29
C GLY A 69 -5.66 -14.46 -7.10
N CYS A 70 -6.22 -13.91 -6.02
CA CYS A 70 -5.43 -13.39 -4.89
C CYS A 70 -5.65 -14.15 -3.57
N ASN A 71 -6.47 -15.20 -3.58
CA ASN A 71 -6.83 -15.97 -2.38
C ASN A 71 -7.39 -15.11 -1.23
N LEU A 72 -8.18 -14.08 -1.57
CA LEU A 72 -8.71 -13.13 -0.57
C LEU A 72 -9.88 -13.74 0.21
N ASN A 73 -9.80 -13.60 1.54
CA ASN A 73 -10.86 -14.04 2.45
C ASN A 73 -12.15 -13.22 2.27
N ASP A 74 -11.99 -11.89 2.14
CA ASP A 74 -13.09 -10.93 1.90
C ASP A 74 -12.76 -10.03 0.70
N PRO A 75 -12.99 -10.51 -0.55
CA PRO A 75 -12.67 -9.76 -1.75
C PRO A 75 -13.45 -8.44 -1.88
N ARG A 76 -14.66 -8.35 -1.30
CA ARG A 76 -15.46 -7.12 -1.33
C ARG A 76 -14.80 -6.04 -0.48
N ASN A 77 -14.53 -6.35 0.79
CA ASN A 77 -13.93 -5.37 1.70
C ASN A 77 -12.52 -4.99 1.23
N THR A 78 -11.74 -5.96 0.76
CA THR A 78 -10.40 -5.71 0.20
C THR A 78 -10.45 -4.75 -0.98
N TRP A 79 -11.39 -4.95 -1.91
CA TRP A 79 -11.60 -4.03 -3.04
C TRP A 79 -12.00 -2.64 -2.56
N LEU A 80 -12.96 -2.52 -1.64
CA LEU A 80 -13.41 -1.23 -1.11
C LEU A 80 -12.30 -0.45 -0.40
N LEU A 81 -11.46 -1.13 0.39
CA LEU A 81 -10.28 -0.54 1.03
C LEU A 81 -9.32 0.03 -0.01
N ARG A 82 -9.01 -0.73 -1.06
CA ARG A 82 -8.12 -0.26 -2.13
C ARG A 82 -8.72 0.93 -2.90
N GLN A 83 -10.03 0.94 -3.13
CA GLN A 83 -10.72 2.08 -3.74
C GLN A 83 -10.69 3.32 -2.83
N ASN A 84 -10.81 3.14 -1.51
CA ASN A 84 -10.66 4.24 -0.55
C ASN A 84 -9.24 4.80 -0.58
N ILE A 85 -8.21 3.95 -0.60
CA ILE A 85 -6.81 4.37 -0.77
C ILE A 85 -6.66 5.17 -2.06
N PHE A 86 -7.11 4.63 -3.20
CA PHE A 86 -6.95 5.26 -4.52
C PHE A 86 -7.53 6.68 -4.58
N ARG A 87 -8.69 6.92 -3.93
CA ARG A 87 -9.35 8.23 -3.90
C ARG A 87 -8.60 9.28 -3.06
N ASN A 88 -7.69 8.85 -2.20
CA ASN A 88 -6.97 9.71 -1.26
C ASN A 88 -5.49 9.85 -1.61
N ILE A 89 -5.02 9.25 -2.71
CA ILE A 89 -3.67 9.50 -3.23
C ILE A 89 -3.59 10.96 -3.68
N GLY A 90 -2.57 11.68 -3.21
CA GLY A 90 -2.31 13.06 -3.59
C GLY A 90 -1.84 13.19 -5.04
N GLU A 91 -1.51 14.42 -5.43
CA GLU A 91 -0.91 14.69 -6.74
C GLU A 91 0.40 13.89 -6.90
N ASP A 92 0.79 13.55 -8.13
CA ASP A 92 2.01 12.78 -8.47
C ASP A 92 2.14 11.34 -7.93
N GLY A 93 1.26 10.90 -7.04
CA GLY A 93 1.15 9.51 -6.61
C GLY A 93 0.26 8.69 -7.55
N CYS A 94 0.64 7.44 -7.82
CA CYS A 94 -0.30 6.52 -8.44
C CYS A 94 -0.10 5.06 -8.00
N LEU A 95 -1.15 4.26 -8.16
CA LEU A 95 -1.08 2.82 -7.85
C LEU A 95 -0.01 2.18 -8.73
N GLN A 96 0.88 1.40 -8.10
CA GLN A 96 1.96 0.73 -8.82
C GLN A 96 1.41 -0.20 -9.91
N ILE A 97 0.30 -0.88 -9.61
CA ILE A 97 -0.41 -1.73 -10.56
C ILE A 97 -1.82 -1.19 -10.77
N ASP A 98 -2.10 -0.63 -11.95
CA ASP A 98 -3.45 -0.21 -12.31
C ASP A 98 -4.30 -1.40 -12.79
N THR A 99 -5.30 -1.77 -11.99
CA THR A 99 -6.23 -2.87 -12.25
C THR A 99 -7.50 -2.43 -12.97
N SER A 100 -7.66 -1.14 -13.27
CA SER A 100 -8.89 -0.58 -13.87
C SER A 100 -9.31 -1.30 -15.16
N HIS A 101 -8.33 -1.66 -15.99
CA HIS A 101 -8.56 -2.39 -17.24
C HIS A 101 -9.05 -3.82 -17.00
N ILE A 102 -8.47 -4.54 -16.03
CA ILE A 102 -8.87 -5.89 -15.62
C ILE A 102 -10.28 -5.86 -15.01
N GLU A 103 -10.51 -4.93 -14.10
CA GLU A 103 -11.80 -4.75 -13.41
C GLU A 103 -12.92 -4.46 -14.42
N ARG A 104 -12.67 -3.57 -15.38
CA ARG A 104 -13.61 -3.27 -16.46
C ARG A 104 -13.91 -4.51 -17.32
N ALA A 105 -12.88 -5.24 -17.77
CA ALA A 105 -13.06 -6.43 -18.59
C ALA A 105 -13.91 -7.51 -17.88
N ILE A 106 -13.70 -7.71 -16.58
CA ILE A 106 -14.50 -8.64 -15.76
C ILE A 106 -15.95 -8.16 -15.64
N LEU A 107 -16.17 -6.86 -15.44
CA LEU A 107 -17.51 -6.29 -15.31
C LEU A 107 -18.29 -6.30 -16.63
N GLU A 108 -17.60 -6.22 -17.77
CA GLU A 108 -18.19 -6.25 -19.12
C GLU A 108 -18.47 -7.67 -19.63
N ASN A 109 -18.16 -8.72 -18.84
CA ASN A 109 -18.32 -10.14 -19.22
C ASN A 109 -17.61 -10.49 -20.54
N GLU A 110 -16.53 -9.80 -20.89
CA GLU A 110 -15.59 -10.32 -21.87
C GLU A 110 -15.06 -11.67 -21.33
N LEU A 111 -14.75 -12.63 -22.20
CA LEU A 111 -14.29 -14.00 -21.87
C LEU A 111 -12.95 -14.00 -21.10
N PHE A 112 -12.93 -13.38 -19.93
CA PHE A 112 -11.77 -13.15 -19.11
C PHE A 112 -11.58 -14.38 -18.23
N SER A 113 -10.86 -15.36 -18.78
CA SER A 113 -10.39 -16.47 -17.97
C SER A 113 -9.15 -15.99 -17.22
N ILE A 114 -9.28 -15.83 -15.91
CA ILE A 114 -8.13 -15.79 -14.99
C ILE A 114 -7.58 -17.22 -14.92
N ASN A 115 -7.07 -17.73 -16.04
CA ASN A 115 -6.44 -19.05 -16.07
C ASN A 115 -4.97 -18.90 -15.69
N ASP A 116 -4.66 -19.61 -14.60
CA ASP A 116 -3.36 -19.90 -14.02
C ASP A 116 -2.41 -20.42 -15.11
N GLY A 117 -1.32 -19.70 -15.37
CA GLY A 117 -0.53 -20.02 -16.55
C GLY A 117 0.77 -19.25 -16.68
N SER A 118 1.64 -19.34 -15.67
CA SER A 118 3.11 -19.33 -15.79
C SER A 118 3.81 -18.19 -16.57
N SER A 119 3.12 -17.12 -16.97
CA SER A 119 3.74 -15.95 -17.58
C SER A 119 3.83 -14.81 -16.57
N GLU A 120 4.98 -14.15 -16.53
CA GLU A 120 5.28 -12.99 -15.67
C GLU A 120 4.36 -11.77 -15.93
N ASN A 121 3.33 -11.89 -16.78
CA ASN A 121 2.39 -10.84 -17.15
C ASN A 121 0.97 -11.40 -17.31
N SER A 122 0.52 -12.24 -16.38
CA SER A 122 -0.87 -12.71 -16.36
C SER A 122 -1.74 -11.76 -15.52
N PRO A 123 -3.02 -11.56 -15.86
CA PRO A 123 -3.91 -10.75 -15.04
C PRO A 123 -4.08 -11.26 -13.60
N ALA A 124 -3.88 -12.55 -13.36
CA ALA A 124 -3.88 -13.09 -12.00
C ALA A 124 -2.72 -12.52 -11.18
N GLU A 125 -1.56 -12.37 -11.81
CA GLU A 125 -0.35 -11.86 -11.16
C GLU A 125 -0.41 -10.36 -10.95
N ASP A 126 -0.97 -9.60 -11.90
CA ASP A 126 -1.27 -8.18 -11.69
C ASP A 126 -2.23 -7.97 -10.51
N LEU A 127 -3.28 -8.79 -10.42
CA LEU A 127 -4.19 -8.74 -9.28
C LEU A 127 -3.47 -9.11 -7.97
N LYS A 128 -2.57 -10.11 -7.95
CA LYS A 128 -1.80 -10.45 -6.74
C LYS A 128 -0.89 -9.31 -6.32
N LEU A 129 -0.14 -8.71 -7.24
CA LEU A 129 0.73 -7.57 -6.95
C LEU A 129 -0.07 -6.36 -6.45
N ALA A 130 -1.25 -6.13 -7.03
CA ALA A 130 -2.14 -5.02 -6.67
C ALA A 130 -2.86 -5.16 -5.31
N TYR A 131 -3.13 -6.39 -4.87
CA TYR A 131 -4.00 -6.66 -3.71
C TYR A 131 -3.33 -7.45 -2.57
N ALA A 132 -2.19 -8.08 -2.81
CA ALA A 132 -1.54 -9.00 -1.88
C ALA A 132 -0.03 -8.80 -1.77
N ALA A 133 0.46 -7.56 -1.97
CA ALA A 133 1.87 -7.22 -1.76
C ALA A 133 2.33 -7.55 -0.32
N LYS A 134 3.57 -8.03 -0.16
CA LYS A 134 4.11 -8.47 1.13
C LYS A 134 5.34 -7.64 1.52
N TYR A 135 5.64 -7.61 2.82
CA TYR A 135 6.89 -7.05 3.34
C TYR A 135 8.15 -7.59 2.63
N SER A 136 8.13 -8.86 2.25
CA SER A 136 9.24 -9.56 1.63
C SER A 136 9.52 -9.14 0.18
N ASP A 137 8.58 -8.51 -0.51
CA ASP A 137 8.68 -8.28 -1.96
C ASP A 137 8.10 -6.97 -2.50
N PHE A 138 7.41 -6.14 -1.69
CA PHE A 138 6.80 -4.90 -2.18
C PHE A 138 7.81 -3.97 -2.89
N PHE A 139 9.03 -3.87 -2.34
CA PHE A 139 10.09 -3.01 -2.84
C PHE A 139 10.60 -3.43 -4.23
N ARG A 140 10.29 -4.67 -4.67
CA ARG A 140 10.64 -5.18 -6.01
C ARG A 140 9.62 -4.80 -7.07
N GLN A 141 8.48 -4.22 -6.69
CA GLN A 141 7.42 -3.90 -7.63
C GLN A 141 7.73 -2.69 -8.50
N CYS A 142 8.72 -1.87 -8.15
CA CYS A 142 9.20 -0.77 -8.97
C CYS A 142 10.69 -0.51 -8.72
N ASP A 143 11.35 0.15 -9.67
CA ASP A 143 12.74 0.61 -9.58
C ASP A 143 12.86 1.73 -8.52
N ASN A 144 12.79 1.34 -7.25
CA ASN A 144 13.00 2.25 -6.12
C ASN A 144 14.47 2.50 -5.95
N THR A 145 14.87 3.75 -5.77
CA THR A 145 16.29 4.07 -5.57
C THR A 145 16.61 4.69 -4.23
N PHE A 146 15.58 5.10 -3.48
CA PHE A 146 15.77 5.85 -2.24
C PHE A 146 14.95 5.24 -1.10
N GLY A 147 13.92 5.98 -0.69
CA GLY A 147 13.11 5.70 0.48
C GLY A 147 11.92 4.79 0.21
N LEU A 148 11.58 4.06 1.26
CA LEU A 148 10.37 3.27 1.38
C LEU A 148 9.61 3.80 2.59
N MET A 149 8.35 4.13 2.40
CA MET A 149 7.41 4.39 3.48
C MET A 149 6.45 3.21 3.59
N ILE A 150 6.15 2.82 4.82
CA ILE A 150 5.22 1.74 5.14
C ILE A 150 4.10 2.32 5.97
N MET A 151 2.85 2.04 5.60
CA MET A 151 1.67 2.28 6.40
C MET A 151 1.09 0.94 6.83
N ASP A 152 1.16 0.66 8.12
CA ASP A 152 0.52 -0.49 8.75
C ASP A 152 -0.83 -0.09 9.32
N VAL A 153 -1.85 -0.90 9.02
CA VAL A 153 -3.21 -0.65 9.46
C VAL A 153 -3.79 -1.94 10.04
N LYS A 154 -4.18 -1.90 11.31
CA LYS A 154 -4.90 -2.99 11.95
C LYS A 154 -6.37 -2.59 12.14
N LEU A 155 -7.26 -3.30 11.44
CA LEU A 155 -8.69 -3.07 11.56
C LEU A 155 -9.23 -3.63 12.89
N PRO A 156 -10.20 -2.94 13.52
CA PRO A 156 -10.86 -3.42 14.72
C PRO A 156 -11.74 -4.64 14.42
N GLN A 157 -12.19 -5.34 15.46
CA GLN A 157 -13.28 -6.30 15.28
C GLN A 157 -14.57 -5.56 14.90
N SER A 158 -15.31 -6.06 13.92
CA SER A 158 -16.48 -5.43 13.28
C SER A 158 -17.67 -5.06 14.21
N ASN A 159 -17.56 -5.31 15.51
CA ASN A 159 -18.61 -5.14 16.50
C ASN A 159 -18.34 -3.99 17.50
N GLY A 160 -17.24 -3.24 17.36
CA GLY A 160 -16.88 -2.12 18.24
C GLY A 160 -16.94 -0.75 17.56
N ASN A 161 -16.97 0.32 18.37
CA ASN A 161 -16.73 1.70 17.92
C ASN A 161 -15.22 2.02 17.80
N ASP A 162 -14.37 0.99 17.87
CA ASP A 162 -12.93 1.15 17.82
C ASP A 162 -12.51 1.61 16.43
N LYS A 163 -11.55 2.53 16.36
CA LYS A 163 -10.97 3.00 15.10
C LYS A 163 -9.85 2.05 14.65
N PRO A 164 -9.52 2.00 13.35
CA PRO A 164 -8.30 1.38 12.88
C PRO A 164 -7.08 1.91 13.63
N GLN A 165 -6.15 1.01 13.98
CA GLN A 165 -4.84 1.40 14.50
C GLN A 165 -3.90 1.56 13.30
N ILE A 166 -3.36 2.76 13.12
CA ILE A 166 -2.44 3.07 12.02
C ILE A 166 -1.04 3.29 12.60
N SER A 167 -0.02 2.83 11.90
CA SER A 167 1.38 3.14 12.20
C SER A 167 2.17 3.34 10.92
N PHE A 168 3.20 4.16 10.98
CA PHE A 168 4.09 4.41 9.85
C PHE A 168 5.50 3.92 10.15
N GLY A 169 6.14 3.34 9.15
CA GLY A 169 7.52 2.89 9.21
C GLY A 169 8.29 3.31 7.98
N PHE A 170 9.61 3.23 8.08
CA PHE A 170 10.51 3.71 7.05
C PHE A 170 11.60 2.69 6.73
N GLY A 171 12.09 2.74 5.51
CA GLY A 171 13.16 1.87 5.03
C GLY A 171 13.95 2.52 3.91
N LEU A 172 15.16 2.01 3.70
CA LEU A 172 16.03 2.44 2.62
C LEU A 172 16.34 1.26 1.71
N SER A 173 16.35 1.50 0.41
CA SER A 173 16.66 0.49 -0.59
C SER A 173 18.18 0.38 -0.78
N GLU A 174 18.71 -0.84 -0.81
CA GLU A 174 20.13 -1.07 -1.10
C GLU A 174 20.31 -1.37 -2.58
N SER A 175 21.10 -0.53 -3.27
CA SER A 175 21.46 -0.79 -4.67
C SER A 175 22.47 -1.92 -4.75
N ASP A 176 22.23 -2.88 -5.65
CA ASP A 176 23.25 -3.84 -6.03
C ASP A 176 24.24 -3.14 -6.97
N SER A 177 25.47 -2.92 -6.49
CA SER A 177 26.55 -2.29 -7.25
C SER A 177 26.88 -2.95 -8.61
N VAL A 178 26.47 -4.20 -8.83
CA VAL A 178 26.72 -4.96 -10.07
C VAL A 178 25.58 -4.79 -11.06
N THR A 179 24.34 -4.76 -10.59
CA THR A 179 23.16 -4.77 -11.47
C THR A 179 22.46 -3.40 -11.57
N GLY A 180 22.73 -2.49 -10.64
CA GLY A 180 22.04 -1.22 -10.50
C GLY A 180 20.60 -1.34 -10.01
N PHE A 181 20.12 -2.57 -9.75
CA PHE A 181 18.78 -2.82 -9.23
C PHE A 181 18.80 -2.95 -7.70
N HIS A 182 17.74 -2.48 -7.07
CA HIS A 182 17.58 -2.58 -5.62
C HIS A 182 17.04 -3.95 -5.27
N THR A 183 17.94 -4.83 -4.83
CA THR A 183 17.61 -6.24 -4.54
C THR A 183 17.20 -6.47 -3.10
N LYS A 184 17.42 -5.48 -2.23
CA LYS A 184 17.14 -5.50 -0.80
C LYS A 184 16.71 -4.12 -0.32
N TRP A 185 16.10 -4.12 0.86
CA TRP A 185 15.87 -2.93 1.65
C TRP A 185 16.11 -3.27 3.12
N HIS A 186 16.34 -2.26 3.94
CA HIS A 186 16.44 -2.40 5.39
C HIS A 186 15.58 -1.34 6.10
N PRO A 187 14.98 -1.68 7.25
CA PRO A 187 14.28 -0.70 8.08
C PRO A 187 15.24 0.34 8.66
N VAL A 188 14.74 1.57 8.79
CA VAL A 188 15.41 2.67 9.48
C VAL A 188 14.40 3.41 10.35
N ASP A 189 14.89 4.13 11.35
CA ASP A 189 14.04 5.03 12.13
C ASP A 189 13.70 6.29 11.31
N TYR A 190 12.66 7.02 11.73
CA TYR A 190 12.15 8.18 11.00
C TYR A 190 13.20 9.29 10.82
N ASP A 191 13.97 9.59 11.88
CA ASP A 191 14.99 10.63 11.83
C ASP A 191 16.14 10.28 10.87
N ASP A 192 16.56 9.01 10.86
CA ASP A 192 17.57 8.50 9.92
C ASP A 192 17.05 8.56 8.48
N TYR A 193 15.78 8.19 8.28
CA TYR A 193 15.12 8.28 6.98
C TYR A 193 15.09 9.72 6.45
N LEU A 194 14.71 10.69 7.29
CA LEU A 194 14.71 12.10 6.91
C LEU A 194 16.12 12.61 6.60
N SER A 195 17.12 12.23 7.41
CA SER A 195 18.52 12.62 7.19
C SER A 195 19.05 12.12 5.86
N ASP A 196 18.75 10.87 5.49
CA ASP A 196 19.23 10.28 4.22
C ASP A 196 18.45 10.77 2.99
N ASN A 197 17.32 11.46 3.20
CA ASN A 197 16.45 11.96 2.14
C ASN A 197 16.20 13.47 2.25
N GLU A 198 17.10 14.22 2.89
CA GLU A 198 16.89 15.63 3.26
C GLU A 198 16.50 16.53 2.07
N GLU A 199 16.97 16.22 0.87
CA GLU A 199 16.69 16.99 -0.34
C GLU A 199 15.24 16.83 -0.86
N PHE A 200 14.48 15.86 -0.35
CA PHE A 200 13.12 15.54 -0.78
C PHE A 200 12.03 15.99 0.21
N PHE A 201 12.43 16.52 1.36
CA PHE A 201 11.54 16.96 2.42
C PHE A 201 11.85 18.41 2.79
N ASP A 202 10.83 19.25 2.79
CA ASP A 202 10.92 20.59 3.38
C ASP A 202 10.37 20.58 4.82
N ASP A 203 10.83 21.54 5.62
CA ASP A 203 10.42 21.70 7.02
C ASP A 203 8.90 21.75 7.21
N TYR A 204 8.17 22.33 6.24
CA TYR A 204 6.72 22.46 6.32
C TYR A 204 6.01 21.11 6.13
N SER A 205 6.48 20.30 5.19
CA SER A 205 5.98 18.95 4.92
C SER A 205 6.23 18.00 6.10
N ILE A 206 7.42 18.08 6.70
CA ILE A 206 7.78 17.33 7.91
C ILE A 206 6.86 17.75 9.07
N TYR A 207 6.80 19.04 9.36
CA TYR A 207 5.98 19.58 10.44
C TYR A 207 4.50 19.18 10.30
N THR A 208 3.94 19.31 9.09
CA THR A 208 2.52 18.99 8.84
C THR A 208 2.25 17.50 9.01
N PHE A 209 3.18 16.65 8.59
CA PHE A 209 3.07 15.20 8.78
C PHE A 209 3.14 14.83 10.26
N GLU A 210 4.12 15.35 11.00
CA GLU A 210 4.26 15.12 12.44
C GLU A 210 3.04 15.61 13.24
N GLU A 211 2.51 16.79 12.93
CA GLU A 211 1.30 17.32 13.55
C GLU A 211 0.10 16.39 13.29
N PHE A 212 -0.01 15.86 12.07
CA PHE A 212 -1.03 14.88 11.72
C PHE A 212 -0.90 13.59 12.53
N LEU A 213 0.32 13.05 12.67
CA LEU A 213 0.57 11.84 13.47
C LEU A 213 0.13 12.05 14.92
N GLN A 214 0.57 13.14 15.53
CA GLN A 214 0.25 13.48 16.93
C GLN A 214 -1.25 13.67 17.14
N SER A 215 -1.92 14.39 16.23
CA SER A 215 -3.35 14.71 16.33
C SER A 215 -4.26 13.47 16.23
N ASN A 216 -3.76 12.39 15.65
CA ASN A 216 -4.52 11.17 15.39
C ASN A 216 -4.04 9.95 16.18
N ASP A 217 -3.10 10.14 17.14
CA ASP A 217 -2.47 9.04 17.90
C ASP A 217 -1.87 7.95 16.99
N ILE A 218 -1.29 8.37 15.87
CA ILE A 218 -0.64 7.47 14.92
C ILE A 218 0.82 7.31 15.32
N LYS A 219 1.26 6.06 15.41
CA LYS A 219 2.60 5.72 15.89
C LYS A 219 3.60 5.63 14.75
N LEU A 220 4.85 5.94 15.07
CA LEU A 220 5.99 5.54 14.26
C LEU A 220 6.47 4.16 14.71
N LEU A 221 6.74 3.27 13.76
CA LEU A 221 7.39 1.99 13.96
C LEU A 221 8.89 2.23 14.02
N SER A 222 9.55 1.59 14.98
CA SER A 222 11.01 1.55 15.00
C SER A 222 11.56 0.63 13.92
N ALA A 223 12.84 0.80 13.58
CA ALA A 223 13.57 -0.13 12.72
C ALA A 223 13.49 -1.59 13.23
N ASP A 224 13.49 -1.79 14.56
CA ASP A 224 13.35 -3.11 15.18
C ASP A 224 11.95 -3.70 15.00
N ASP A 225 10.89 -2.89 15.15
CA ASP A 225 9.50 -3.33 14.93
C ASP A 225 9.30 -3.84 13.50
N LEU A 226 9.80 -3.06 12.52
CA LEU A 226 9.77 -3.43 11.10
C LEU A 226 10.65 -4.65 10.79
N SER A 227 11.84 -4.73 11.41
CA SER A 227 12.71 -5.90 11.28
C SER A 227 12.05 -7.18 11.81
N GLY A 228 11.21 -7.07 12.84
CA GLY A 228 10.38 -8.16 13.34
C GLY A 228 9.35 -8.64 12.31
N LYS A 229 8.78 -7.72 11.53
CA LYS A 229 7.80 -8.01 10.47
C LYS A 229 8.40 -8.70 9.25
N LEU A 230 9.66 -8.42 8.92
CA LEU A 230 10.37 -9.08 7.82
C LEU A 230 10.67 -10.57 8.07
N LYS A 231 10.61 -11.03 9.32
CA LYS A 231 10.94 -12.40 9.71
C LYS A 231 9.73 -13.35 9.72
N ASN A 232 8.52 -12.82 9.57
CA ASN A 232 7.25 -13.54 9.64
C ASN A 232 6.53 -13.54 8.28
#